data_AF-A0A174S625-F1
#
_entry.id   AF-A0A174S625-F1
#
_cell.length_a   1.000
_cell.length_b   1.000
_cell.length_c   1.000
_cell.angle_alpha   90.00
_cell.angle_beta   90.00
_cell.angle_gamma   90.00
#
_symmetry.space_group_name_H-M   'P 1'
#
loop_
_entity.id
_entity.type
_entity.pdbx_description
1 polymer ?
#
loop_
_entity_poly.entity_id
_entity_poly.type
_entity_poly.pdbx_seq_one_letter_code
_entity_poly.pdbx_strand_id
1 'polypeptide(L)'
;MPRLIFNCPYIKGSAQNATRRENYVRYISTRGGIELIRPDNADSPVTSRQKELLSNLLRDFPDSRGMFEYEDYRAAPTRGHASELICRIIEEHLHQMFGGKSIWITSPTVPAPRSWGACPVYRRCRFTGAVPGGGGGVQTHRKSVAAHPLPAA
;
A
#
# COMPACT_ATOMS: atom_id res chain seq x y z
N MET A 1 -6.58 21.61 17.75
CA MET A 1 -6.46 20.28 17.10
C MET A 1 -7.80 19.93 16.47
N PRO A 2 -7.86 19.60 15.17
CA PRO A 2 -9.10 19.12 14.56
C PRO A 2 -9.54 17.81 15.22
N ARG A 3 -10.85 17.66 15.44
CA ARG A 3 -11.46 16.45 16.01
C ARG A 3 -12.39 15.82 14.99
N LEU A 4 -12.15 14.55 14.64
CA LEU A 4 -13.04 13.78 13.77
C LEU A 4 -14.27 13.34 14.57
N ILE A 5 -15.44 13.83 14.22
CA ILE A 5 -16.71 13.44 14.84
C ILE A 5 -17.36 12.37 13.96
N PHE A 6 -17.50 11.17 14.49
CA PHE A 6 -18.18 10.07 13.82
C PHE A 6 -19.69 10.16 14.03
N ASN A 7 -20.44 10.61 13.01
CA ASN A 7 -21.90 10.66 13.05
C ASN A 7 -22.51 9.59 12.12
N CYS A 8 -23.03 8.51 12.68
CA CYS A 8 -23.71 7.45 11.93
C CYS A 8 -25.06 7.13 12.59
N PRO A 9 -26.19 7.19 11.87
CA PRO A 9 -27.52 6.91 12.44
C PRO A 9 -27.66 5.48 12.99
N TYR A 10 -26.88 4.53 12.48
CA TYR A 10 -27.03 3.10 12.74
C TYR A 10 -26.01 2.52 13.72
N ILE A 11 -24.95 3.26 14.05
CA ILE A 11 -23.90 2.82 14.98
C ILE A 11 -23.83 3.80 16.14
N LYS A 12 -24.39 3.38 17.29
CA LYS A 12 -24.44 4.21 18.50
C LYS A 12 -23.05 4.41 19.11
N GLY A 13 -22.89 5.55 19.79
CA GLY A 13 -21.65 5.96 20.46
C GLY A 13 -21.32 5.22 21.76
N SER A 14 -21.72 3.97 21.94
CA SER A 14 -21.48 3.20 23.17
C SER A 14 -20.16 2.42 23.14
N ALA A 15 -19.64 2.04 24.32
CA ALA A 15 -18.41 1.25 24.44
C ALA A 15 -18.50 -0.09 23.68
N GLN A 16 -19.67 -0.74 23.70
CA GLN A 16 -19.92 -2.00 23.01
C GLN A 16 -19.78 -1.89 21.48
N ASN A 17 -19.96 -0.68 20.92
CA ASN A 17 -19.87 -0.42 19.49
C ASN A 17 -18.53 0.22 19.09
N ALA A 18 -17.54 0.33 19.99
CA ALA A 18 -16.25 0.95 19.69
C ALA A 18 -15.55 0.27 18.50
N THR A 19 -15.45 -1.06 18.51
CA THR A 19 -14.83 -1.84 17.44
C THR A 19 -15.57 -1.69 16.10
N ARG A 20 -16.90 -1.66 16.12
CA ARG A 20 -17.71 -1.48 14.90
C ARG A 20 -17.52 -0.09 14.29
N ARG A 21 -17.39 0.95 15.11
CA ARG A 21 -17.07 2.32 14.66
C ARG A 21 -15.68 2.39 14.06
N GLU A 22 -14.70 1.81 14.72
CA GLU A 22 -13.32 1.76 14.23
C GLU A 22 -13.24 1.06 12.86
N ASN A 23 -13.85 -0.13 12.74
CA ASN A 23 -13.90 -0.87 11.48
C ASN A 23 -14.56 -0.08 10.35
N TYR A 24 -15.62 0.66 10.65
CA TYR A 24 -16.34 1.45 9.66
C TYR A 24 -15.57 2.70 9.23
N VAL A 25 -14.93 3.41 10.17
CA VAL A 25 -14.00 4.50 9.86
C VAL A 25 -12.85 4.00 8.99
N ARG A 26 -12.28 2.84 9.34
CA ARG A 26 -11.23 2.18 8.54
C ARG A 26 -11.70 1.86 7.12
N TYR A 27 -12.90 1.29 6.97
CA TYR A 27 -13.48 1.03 5.65
C TYR A 27 -13.65 2.31 4.83
N ILE A 28 -14.20 3.38 5.43
CA ILE A 28 -14.37 4.67 4.76
C ILE A 28 -13.02 5.27 4.37
N SER A 29 -11.97 5.07 5.14
CA SER A 29 -10.63 5.62 4.87
C SER A 29 -9.82 4.80 3.87
N THR A 30 -10.25 3.59 3.51
CA THR A 30 -9.48 2.68 2.64
C THR A 30 -10.22 2.22 1.39
N ARG A 31 -11.50 2.58 1.23
CA ARG A 31 -12.28 2.26 0.02
C ARG A 31 -11.67 2.94 -1.22
N GLY A 32 -11.81 2.27 -2.37
CA GLY A 32 -11.38 2.85 -3.65
C GLY A 32 -12.12 4.15 -3.96
N GLY A 33 -11.39 5.15 -4.46
CA GLY A 33 -11.95 6.46 -4.85
C GLY A 33 -11.99 7.52 -3.75
N ILE A 34 -11.29 7.33 -2.63
CA ILE A 34 -11.10 8.39 -1.64
C ILE A 34 -10.05 9.37 -2.14
N GLU A 35 -10.37 10.65 -2.07
CA GLU A 35 -9.41 11.72 -2.25
C GLU A 35 -8.70 12.02 -0.92
N LEU A 36 -7.36 12.09 -0.95
CA LEU A 36 -6.60 12.57 0.19
C LEU A 36 -6.81 14.08 0.33
N ILE A 37 -7.35 14.50 1.47
CA ILE A 37 -7.48 15.91 1.79
C ILE A 37 -6.08 16.48 1.98
N ARG A 38 -5.64 17.31 1.04
CA ARG A 38 -4.46 18.17 1.24
C ARG A 38 -4.84 19.20 2.29
N PRO A 39 -4.05 19.39 3.35
CA PRO A 39 -4.35 20.41 4.35
C PRO A 39 -4.33 21.78 3.69
N ASP A 40 -5.30 22.65 3.99
CA ASP A 40 -5.38 24.03 3.46
C ASP A 40 -4.09 24.85 3.68
N ASN A 41 -3.29 24.42 4.64
CA ASN A 41 -2.01 25.03 5.00
C ASN A 41 -0.80 24.34 4.35
N ALA A 42 -0.98 23.53 3.30
CA ALA A 42 0.11 22.83 2.64
C ALA A 42 1.17 23.80 2.09
N ASP A 43 0.73 24.94 1.54
CA ASP A 43 1.61 25.97 0.99
C ASP A 43 2.17 26.91 2.05
N SER A 44 1.74 26.78 3.30
CA SER A 44 2.33 27.54 4.40
C SER A 44 3.81 27.17 4.61
N PRO A 45 4.62 28.08 5.18
CA PRO A 45 6.01 27.76 5.49
C PRO A 45 6.10 26.58 6.46
N VAL A 46 7.14 25.77 6.27
CA VAL A 46 7.40 24.56 7.05
C VAL A 46 7.47 24.86 8.56
N THR A 47 6.90 23.97 9.36
CA THR A 47 6.87 24.12 10.83
C THR A 47 8.24 23.86 11.46
N SER A 48 8.51 24.43 12.64
CA SER A 48 9.77 24.20 13.37
C SER A 48 10.00 22.71 13.67
N ARG A 49 8.95 22.00 14.07
CA ARG A 49 9.00 20.55 14.34
C ARG A 49 9.31 19.72 13.09
N GLN A 50 8.77 20.09 11.93
CA GLN A 50 9.11 19.43 10.67
C GLN A 50 10.58 19.66 10.30
N LYS A 51 11.11 20.87 10.49
CA LYS A 51 12.54 21.16 10.26
C LYS A 51 13.45 20.32 11.15
N GLU A 52 13.12 20.22 12.44
CA GLU A 52 13.88 19.41 13.40
C GLU A 52 13.87 17.93 12.99
N LEU A 53 12.70 17.38 12.66
CA LEU A 53 12.58 16.00 12.20
C LEU A 53 13.38 15.76 10.92
N LEU A 54 13.27 16.65 9.92
CA LEU A 54 14.04 16.57 8.69
C LEU A 54 15.55 16.64 8.96
N SER A 55 16.00 17.48 9.89
CA SER A 55 17.42 17.58 10.21
C SER A 55 17.98 16.27 10.80
N ASN A 56 17.19 15.59 11.64
CA ASN A 56 17.56 14.29 12.18
C ASN A 56 17.57 13.22 11.08
N LEU A 57 16.50 13.16 10.27
CA LEU A 57 16.40 12.20 9.18
C LEU A 57 17.51 12.36 8.13
N LEU A 58 17.85 13.58 7.74
CA LEU A 58 18.93 13.86 6.78
C LEU A 58 20.34 13.64 7.35
N ARG A 59 20.48 13.62 8.68
CA ARG A 59 21.73 13.23 9.34
C ARG A 59 21.87 11.71 9.33
N ASP A 60 20.80 11.00 9.61
CA ASP A 60 20.80 9.54 9.72
C ASP A 60 20.81 8.88 8.31
N PHE A 61 20.15 9.50 7.33
CA PHE A 61 20.04 9.05 5.94
C PHE A 61 20.52 10.14 4.97
N PRO A 62 21.84 10.32 4.77
CA PRO A 62 22.37 11.36 3.89
C PRO A 62 22.01 11.16 2.42
N ASP A 63 21.75 9.90 2.00
CA ASP A 63 21.39 9.52 0.63
C ASP A 63 20.05 10.12 0.18
N SER A 64 19.17 10.44 1.15
CA SER A 64 17.87 11.08 0.91
C SER A 64 17.98 12.46 0.24
N ARG A 65 19.17 13.09 0.22
CA ARG A 65 19.40 14.35 -0.50
C ARG A 65 19.40 14.19 -2.02
N GLY A 66 19.51 12.97 -2.54
CA GLY A 66 19.40 12.68 -3.98
C GLY A 66 17.97 12.50 -4.48
N MET A 67 16.97 12.56 -3.59
CA MET A 67 15.57 12.37 -3.96
C MET A 67 14.94 13.62 -4.58
N PHE A 68 14.01 13.43 -5.51
CA PHE A 68 13.27 14.52 -6.14
C PHE A 68 12.48 15.34 -5.10
N GLU A 69 11.93 14.67 -4.10
CA GLU A 69 11.19 15.30 -3.00
C GLU A 69 12.08 16.24 -2.16
N TYR A 70 13.39 15.97 -2.10
CA TYR A 70 14.34 16.86 -1.44
C TYR A 70 14.62 18.12 -2.26
N GLU A 71 14.70 17.98 -3.58
CA GLU A 71 14.83 19.12 -4.50
C GLU A 71 13.60 20.03 -4.43
N ASP A 72 12.40 19.44 -4.44
CA ASP A 72 11.14 20.16 -4.29
C ASP A 72 11.08 20.93 -2.96
N TYR A 73 11.44 20.28 -1.85
CA TYR A 73 11.51 20.93 -0.54
C TYR A 73 12.56 22.06 -0.49
N ARG A 74 13.69 21.89 -1.16
CA ARG A 74 14.75 22.91 -1.23
C ARG A 74 14.32 24.10 -2.10
N ALA A 75 13.61 23.86 -3.19
CA ALA A 75 13.07 24.90 -4.06
C ALA A 75 11.96 25.69 -3.36
N ALA A 76 11.06 24.99 -2.64
CA ALA A 76 9.96 25.58 -1.90
C ALA A 76 9.77 24.88 -0.55
N PRO A 77 10.26 25.45 0.58
CA PRO A 77 10.15 24.83 1.90
C PRO A 77 8.76 25.03 2.52
N THR A 78 7.74 24.41 1.92
CA THR A 78 6.36 24.41 2.40
C THR A 78 6.09 23.23 3.32
N ARG A 79 4.99 23.29 4.09
CA ARG A 79 4.55 22.17 4.93
C ARG A 79 4.23 20.93 4.11
N GLY A 80 3.67 21.11 2.91
CA GLY A 80 3.37 20.05 1.96
C GLY A 80 4.64 19.33 1.52
N HIS A 81 5.60 20.05 0.93
CA HIS A 81 6.86 19.47 0.47
C HIS A 81 7.67 18.81 1.60
N ALA A 82 7.67 19.42 2.80
CA ALA A 82 8.30 18.81 3.96
C ALA A 82 7.64 17.48 4.37
N SER A 83 6.31 17.41 4.30
CA SER A 83 5.56 16.20 4.67
C SER A 83 5.79 15.09 3.66
N GLU A 84 5.76 15.40 2.36
CA GLU A 84 6.08 14.46 1.29
C GLU A 84 7.50 13.90 1.44
N LEU A 85 8.49 14.77 1.66
CA LEU A 85 9.87 14.36 1.89
C LEU A 85 10.00 13.44 3.12
N ILE A 86 9.38 13.79 4.25
CA ILE A 86 9.41 12.95 5.47
C ILE A 86 8.81 11.57 5.18
N CYS A 87 7.65 11.52 4.53
CA CYS A 87 7.01 10.26 4.15
C CYS A 87 7.92 9.41 3.26
N ARG A 88 8.52 10.02 2.24
CA ARG A 88 9.38 9.31 1.29
C ARG A 88 10.64 8.74 1.93
N ILE A 89 11.33 9.52 2.77
CA ILE A 89 12.50 9.07 3.52
C ILE A 89 12.13 7.87 4.39
N ILE A 90 11.02 7.96 5.11
CA ILE A 90 10.56 6.87 5.96
C ILE A 90 10.29 5.62 5.11
N GLU A 91 9.54 5.74 4.02
CA GLU A 91 9.20 4.63 3.11
C GLU A 91 10.43 3.90 2.54
N GLU A 92 11.42 4.65 2.07
CA GLU A 92 12.63 4.08 1.47
C GLU A 92 13.52 3.39 2.51
N HIS A 93 13.59 3.95 3.72
CA HIS A 93 14.45 3.45 4.79
C HIS A 93 13.71 2.60 5.85
N LEU A 94 12.44 2.24 5.62
CA LEU A 94 11.61 1.45 6.57
C LEU A 94 12.33 0.20 7.09
N HIS A 95 12.98 -0.55 6.19
CA HIS A 95 13.67 -1.79 6.56
C HIS A 95 14.83 -1.54 7.52
N GLN A 96 15.57 -0.45 7.32
CA GLN A 96 16.72 -0.07 8.15
C GLN A 96 16.25 0.47 9.50
N MET A 97 15.19 1.29 9.51
CA MET A 97 14.62 1.88 10.73
C MET A 97 13.98 0.84 11.66
N PHE A 98 13.31 -0.16 11.11
CA PHE A 98 12.52 -1.13 11.89
C PHE A 98 13.15 -2.55 11.93
N GLY A 99 14.41 -2.67 11.52
CA GLY A 99 15.25 -3.86 11.75
C GLY A 99 14.75 -5.11 11.05
N GLY A 100 14.27 -5.00 9.80
CA GLY A 100 13.82 -6.14 9.00
C GLY A 100 12.58 -6.86 9.54
N LYS A 101 11.92 -6.34 10.58
CA LYS A 101 10.55 -6.72 10.88
C LYS A 101 9.75 -6.22 9.70
N SER A 102 9.32 -7.14 8.84
CA SER A 102 8.29 -6.86 7.84
C SER A 102 7.08 -6.33 8.59
N ILE A 103 7.00 -5.02 8.79
CA ILE A 103 5.72 -4.38 8.96
C ILE A 103 5.14 -4.51 7.56
N TRP A 104 4.39 -5.59 7.36
CA TRP A 104 3.42 -5.62 6.31
C TRP A 104 2.50 -4.45 6.64
N ILE A 105 2.82 -3.26 6.14
CA ILE A 105 1.80 -2.30 5.81
C ILE A 105 1.08 -3.01 4.67
N THR A 106 0.23 -3.97 5.04
CA THR A 106 -0.85 -4.42 4.20
C THR A 106 -1.64 -3.15 3.98
N SER A 107 -1.33 -2.46 2.89
CA SER A 107 -2.30 -1.60 2.25
C SER A 107 -3.56 -2.46 2.19
N PRO A 108 -4.64 -2.08 2.89
CA PRO A 108 -5.81 -2.95 3.03
C PRO A 108 -6.50 -3.24 1.69
N THR A 109 -6.02 -2.63 0.61
CA THR A 109 -6.33 -2.93 -0.78
C THR A 109 -5.80 -4.26 -1.29
N VAL A 110 -4.88 -4.95 -0.59
CA VAL A 110 -4.48 -6.32 -0.96
C VAL A 110 -4.65 -7.26 0.24
N PRO A 111 -5.70 -8.09 0.28
CA PRO A 111 -5.83 -9.09 1.33
C PRO A 111 -4.63 -10.03 1.28
N ALA A 112 -3.97 -10.21 2.42
CA ALA A 112 -2.98 -11.26 2.58
C ALA A 112 -3.63 -12.61 2.22
N PRO A 113 -2.99 -13.47 1.40
CA PRO A 113 -3.49 -14.81 1.12
C PRO A 113 -3.34 -15.66 2.38
N ARG A 114 -4.32 -15.57 3.28
CA ARG A 114 -4.45 -16.43 4.47
C ARG A 114 -5.02 -17.79 4.06
N SER A 115 -4.25 -18.51 3.26
CA SER A 115 -4.20 -19.98 3.14
C SER A 115 -3.55 -20.34 1.79
N TRP A 116 -2.24 -20.49 1.76
CA TRP A 116 -1.63 -21.38 0.77
C TRP A 116 -1.88 -22.82 1.20
N GLY A 117 -3.14 -23.22 1.09
CA GLY A 117 -3.64 -24.57 1.29
C GLY A 117 -4.70 -24.81 0.24
N ALA A 118 -4.30 -25.51 -0.82
CA ALA A 118 -5.14 -26.01 -1.92
C ALA A 118 -5.69 -24.97 -2.92
N CYS A 119 -4.83 -24.42 -3.78
CA CYS A 119 -5.23 -24.12 -5.16
C CYS A 119 -4.65 -25.21 -6.09
N PRO A 120 -5.48 -26.16 -6.59
CA PRO A 120 -5.00 -27.21 -7.49
C PRO A 120 -4.82 -26.76 -8.95
N VAL A 121 -4.80 -25.46 -9.24
CA VAL A 121 -4.90 -24.94 -10.63
C VAL A 121 -3.61 -24.31 -11.16
N TYR A 122 -2.48 -24.37 -10.45
CA TYR A 122 -1.18 -24.05 -11.06
C TYR A 122 -0.17 -25.18 -10.85
N ARG A 123 -0.38 -26.24 -11.63
CA ARG A 123 0.55 -27.33 -11.79
C ARG A 123 1.81 -26.80 -12.49
N ARG A 124 2.83 -26.46 -11.69
CA ARG A 124 4.25 -26.67 -11.99
C ARG A 124 4.79 -26.04 -13.28
N CYS A 125 5.01 -24.73 -13.31
CA CYS A 125 6.09 -24.17 -14.13
C CYS A 125 7.40 -24.33 -13.36
N ARG A 126 8.08 -25.47 -13.57
CA ARG A 126 9.47 -25.65 -13.16
C ARG A 126 10.30 -24.78 -14.10
N PHE A 127 10.78 -23.63 -13.63
CA PHE A 127 11.76 -22.82 -14.34
C PHE A 127 13.09 -23.61 -14.33
N THR A 128 13.32 -24.42 -15.36
CA THR A 128 14.65 -24.88 -15.72
C THR A 128 15.08 -24.04 -16.91
N GLY A 129 16.07 -23.17 -16.68
CA GLY A 129 16.62 -22.33 -17.73
C GLY A 129 17.13 -23.16 -18.91
N ALA A 130 16.76 -22.74 -20.11
CA ALA A 130 17.51 -22.92 -21.34
C ALA A 130 16.85 -22.03 -22.43
N VAL A 131 17.57 -21.02 -22.89
CA VAL A 131 17.36 -20.41 -24.23
C VAL A 131 18.09 -21.35 -25.20
N PRO A 132 17.46 -21.85 -26.29
CA PRO A 132 17.57 -21.13 -27.57
C PRO A 132 16.40 -21.31 -28.57
N GLY A 133 16.21 -20.27 -29.39
CA GLY A 133 16.07 -20.39 -30.85
C GLY A 133 14.80 -20.98 -31.49
N GLY A 134 14.14 -20.14 -32.30
CA GLY A 134 13.72 -20.54 -33.66
C GLY A 134 12.35 -21.19 -33.87
N GLY A 135 11.47 -20.46 -34.57
CA GLY A 135 10.72 -20.98 -35.71
C GLY A 135 9.48 -21.87 -35.48
N GLY A 136 8.32 -21.33 -35.88
CA GLY A 136 7.35 -22.09 -36.68
C GLY A 136 6.11 -22.68 -35.99
N GLY A 137 4.94 -22.39 -36.56
CA GLY A 137 3.89 -23.39 -36.73
C GLY A 137 2.73 -23.40 -35.72
N VAL A 138 1.68 -22.64 -36.04
CA VAL A 138 0.32 -22.88 -35.53
C VAL A 138 -0.19 -24.22 -36.08
N GLN A 139 -0.55 -25.16 -35.20
CA GLN A 139 -1.41 -26.29 -35.56
C GLN A 139 -2.48 -26.51 -34.48
N THR A 140 -3.71 -26.16 -34.85
CA THR A 140 -4.94 -26.47 -34.14
C THR A 140 -5.26 -27.96 -34.27
N HIS A 141 -5.48 -28.65 -33.16
CA HIS A 141 -6.26 -29.89 -33.17
C HIS A 141 -7.36 -29.82 -32.12
N ARG A 142 -8.60 -29.63 -32.62
CA ARG A 142 -9.83 -29.99 -31.92
C ARG A 142 -9.80 -31.49 -31.63
N LYS A 143 -9.93 -31.86 -30.37
CA LYS A 143 -10.55 -33.15 -29.99
C LYS A 143 -11.72 -32.86 -29.08
N SER A 144 -12.91 -32.90 -29.68
CA SER A 144 -14.19 -33.01 -28.99
C SER A 144 -14.31 -34.44 -28.46
N VAL A 145 -14.55 -34.64 -27.17
CA VAL A 145 -15.13 -35.89 -26.65
C VAL A 145 -16.10 -35.59 -25.51
N ALA A 146 -17.37 -35.89 -25.82
CA ALA A 146 -18.53 -36.27 -25.02
C ALA A 146 -18.67 -35.86 -23.54
N ALA A 147 -19.79 -35.20 -23.26
CA ALA A 147 -20.40 -35.07 -21.95
C ALA A 147 -21.06 -36.39 -21.51
N HIS A 148 -20.89 -36.76 -20.24
CA HIS A 148 -21.78 -37.68 -19.53
C HIS A 148 -21.94 -37.24 -18.06
N PRO A 149 -23.09 -37.57 -17.42
CA PRO A 149 -23.73 -36.71 -16.42
C PRO A 149 -23.34 -36.98 -14.96
N LEU A 150 -23.64 -36.00 -14.12
CA LEU A 150 -23.56 -36.01 -12.65
C LEU A 150 -24.52 -37.04 -12.02
N PRO A 151 -24.13 -37.72 -10.93
CA PRO A 151 -25.08 -38.17 -9.91
C PRO A 151 -25.20 -37.15 -8.78
N ALA A 152 -26.43 -36.82 -8.42
CA ALA A 152 -26.81 -36.11 -7.21
C ALA A 152 -26.82 -37.06 -6.00
N ALA A 153 -26.88 -36.44 -4.81
CA ALA A 153 -26.87 -37.00 -3.45
C ALA A 153 -27.69 -38.29 -3.22
#